data_AF-A0AAJ2IHQ8-F1
#
_entry.id   AF-A0AAJ2IHQ8-F1
#
_cell.length_a   1.000
_cell.length_b   1.000
_cell.length_c   1.000
_cell.angle_alpha   90.00
_cell.angle_beta   90.00
_cell.angle_gamma   90.00
#
_symmetry.space_group_name_H-M   'P 1'
#
loop_
_entity.id
_entity.type
_entity.pdbx_description
1 polymer ?
#
loop_
_entity_poly.entity_id
_entity_poly.type
_entity_poly.pdbx_seq_one_letter_code
_entity_poly.pdbx_strand_id
1 'polypeptide(L)'
;MTDLMQIVEFGHQTGTDPIRWDGHTSQYLVPATNRRRILDREHGNGVTPGKDGWLTFGRDLGLLYNIRIWHWTRIRWETVPHLETQELT
;
A
#
# COMPACT_ATOMS: atom_id res chain seq x y z
N MET A 1 -10.02 -8.50 -17.57
CA MET A 1 -9.86 -7.88 -16.23
C MET A 1 -8.77 -6.84 -16.38
N THR A 2 -9.06 -5.57 -16.15
CA THR A 2 -8.10 -4.49 -16.41
C THR A 2 -7.01 -4.49 -15.35
N ASP A 3 -5.76 -4.37 -15.78
CA ASP A 3 -4.65 -4.16 -14.85
C ASP A 3 -4.77 -2.80 -14.17
N LEU A 4 -4.34 -2.74 -12.90
CA LEU A 4 -4.30 -1.53 -12.08
C LEU A 4 -2.84 -1.16 -11.84
N MET A 5 -2.57 0.13 -11.75
CA MET A 5 -1.32 0.62 -11.21
C MET A 5 -1.39 0.56 -9.67
N GLN A 6 -0.64 -0.36 -9.07
CA GLN A 6 -0.43 -0.39 -7.63
C GLN A 6 0.72 0.55 -7.26
N ILE A 7 0.42 1.53 -6.43
CA ILE A 7 1.38 2.50 -5.90
C ILE A 7 1.65 2.14 -4.45
N VAL A 8 2.93 1.98 -4.10
CA VAL A 8 3.39 1.55 -2.78
C VAL A 8 4.38 2.56 -2.23
N GLU A 9 4.26 2.89 -0.94
CA GLU A 9 5.24 3.68 -0.21
C GLU A 9 5.52 3.05 1.15
N PHE A 10 6.77 3.15 1.56
CA PHE A 10 7.25 2.66 2.84
C PHE A 10 7.53 3.82 3.77
N GLY A 11 7.41 3.55 5.06
CA GLY A 11 7.72 4.49 6.10
C GLY A 11 8.17 3.78 7.36
N HIS A 12 8.71 4.55 8.29
CA HIS A 12 9.18 4.06 9.56
C HIS A 12 8.64 4.92 10.69
N GLN A 13 8.51 4.32 11.87
CA GLN A 13 8.10 5.01 13.08
C GLN A 13 8.92 4.51 14.25
N THR A 14 9.36 5.45 15.09
CA THR A 14 10.14 5.17 16.30
C THR A 14 9.35 5.67 17.50
N GLY A 15 9.04 4.77 18.43
CA GLY A 15 8.24 5.08 19.61
C GLY A 15 6.86 5.66 19.23
N THR A 16 6.59 6.86 19.73
CA THR A 16 5.34 7.61 19.47
C THR A 16 5.51 8.72 18.46
N ASP A 17 6.66 8.81 17.78
CA ASP A 17 6.89 9.81 16.74
C ASP A 17 5.88 9.64 15.59
N PRO A 18 5.62 10.68 14.79
CA PRO A 18 4.88 10.53 13.54
C PRO A 18 5.57 9.55 12.59
N ILE A 19 4.79 8.90 11.73
CA ILE A 19 5.32 8.07 10.64
C ILE A 19 6.13 8.97 9.70
N ARG A 20 7.38 8.59 9.47
CA ARG A 20 8.25 9.22 8.47
C ARG A 20 8.21 8.38 7.20
N TRP A 21 7.59 8.93 6.16
CA TRP A 21 7.52 8.30 4.85
C TRP A 21 8.82 8.55 4.07
N ASP A 22 9.22 7.57 3.26
CA ASP A 22 10.49 7.61 2.53
C ASP A 22 10.50 8.62 1.36
N GLY A 23 9.35 9.25 1.06
CA GLY A 23 9.24 10.36 0.11
C GLY A 23 9.30 9.93 -1.37
N HIS A 24 9.26 8.63 -1.64
CA HIS A 24 9.21 8.07 -2.98
C HIS A 24 8.23 6.90 -3.04
N THR A 25 7.66 6.67 -4.22
CA THR A 25 6.69 5.58 -4.44
C THR A 25 7.24 4.59 -5.45
N SER A 26 6.93 3.31 -5.24
CA SER A 26 7.14 2.25 -6.22
C SER A 26 5.82 1.94 -6.93
N GLN A 27 5.88 1.72 -8.24
CA GLN A 27 4.71 1.54 -9.10
C GLN A 27 4.79 0.19 -9.80
N TYR A 28 3.70 -0.59 -9.72
CA TYR A 28 3.62 -1.93 -10.28
C TYR A 28 2.31 -2.12 -11.03
N LEU A 29 2.38 -2.59 -12.27
CA LEU A 29 1.20 -3.04 -12.99
C LEU A 29 0.76 -4.40 -12.43
N VAL A 30 -0.46 -4.49 -11.92
CA VAL A 30 -0.98 -5.72 -11.29
C VAL A 30 -2.41 -6.02 -11.76
N PRO A 31 -2.81 -7.30 -11.82
CA PRO A 31 -4.21 -7.65 -12.08
C PRO A 31 -5.14 -7.07 -11.01
N ALA A 32 -6.36 -6.67 -11.39
CA ALA A 32 -7.37 -6.19 -10.43
C ALA A 32 -7.68 -7.18 -9.29
N THR A 33 -7.51 -8.49 -9.52
CA THR A 33 -7.65 -9.52 -8.47
C THR A 33 -6.65 -9.34 -7.33
N ASN A 34 -5.45 -8.81 -7.60
CA ASN A 34 -4.44 -8.57 -6.58
C ASN A 34 -4.91 -7.53 -5.54
N ARG A 35 -5.55 -6.44 -6.00
CA ARG A 35 -6.18 -5.44 -5.13
C ARG A 35 -7.17 -6.11 -4.19
N ARG A 36 -8.08 -6.95 -4.72
CA ARG A 36 -9.11 -7.62 -3.91
C ARG A 36 -8.48 -8.53 -2.85
N ARG A 37 -7.50 -9.34 -3.24
CA ARG A 37 -6.76 -10.23 -2.32
C ARG A 37 -6.12 -9.48 -1.17
N ILE A 38 -5.46 -8.35 -1.44
CA ILE A 38 -4.80 -7.55 -0.40
C ILE A 38 -5.83 -6.90 0.51
N LEU A 39 -6.88 -6.30 -0.05
CA LEU A 39 -7.95 -5.69 0.74
C LEU A 39 -8.64 -6.69 1.66
N ASP A 40 -8.97 -7.89 1.16
CA ASP A 40 -9.63 -8.93 1.97
C ASP A 40 -8.71 -9.41 3.11
N ARG A 41 -7.41 -9.59 2.84
CA ARG A 41 -6.41 -9.97 3.85
C ARG A 41 -6.32 -8.92 4.95
N GLU A 42 -6.15 -7.65 4.59
CA GLU A 42 -5.98 -6.58 5.58
C GLU A 42 -7.27 -6.23 6.31
N HIS A 43 -8.42 -6.36 5.66
CA HIS A 43 -9.71 -6.23 6.32
C HIS A 43 -9.89 -7.28 7.43
N GLY A 44 -9.43 -8.52 7.21
CA GLY A 44 -9.37 -9.56 8.24
C GLY A 44 -8.50 -9.19 9.45
N ASN A 45 -7.54 -8.27 9.27
CA ASN A 45 -6.71 -7.71 10.34
C ASN A 45 -7.27 -6.40 10.93
N GLY A 46 -8.50 -6.00 10.55
CA GLY A 46 -9.13 -4.76 10.99
C GLY A 46 -8.61 -3.51 10.30
N VAL A 47 -7.85 -3.64 9.20
CA VAL A 47 -7.29 -2.52 8.45
C VAL A 47 -8.09 -2.30 7.17
N THR A 48 -8.58 -1.07 6.97
CA THR A 48 -9.31 -0.66 5.76
C THR A 48 -8.67 0.59 5.16
N PRO A 49 -8.87 0.85 3.85
CA PRO A 49 -8.40 2.09 3.25
C PRO A 49 -8.95 3.32 3.95
N GLY A 50 -8.10 4.34 4.09
CA GLY A 50 -8.49 5.67 4.56
C GLY A 50 -9.31 6.43 3.52
N LYS A 51 -9.82 7.59 3.93
CA LYS A 51 -10.56 8.51 3.03
C LYS A 51 -9.69 9.07 1.91
N ASP A 52 -8.37 9.05 2.09
CA ASP A 52 -7.36 9.43 1.10
C ASP A 52 -7.08 8.33 0.06
N GLY A 53 -7.77 7.18 0.17
CA GLY A 53 -7.63 6.05 -0.74
C GLY A 53 -6.43 5.14 -0.46
N TRP A 54 -5.62 5.46 0.55
CA TRP A 54 -4.48 4.64 0.96
C TRP A 54 -4.90 3.55 1.95
N LEU A 55 -4.51 2.31 1.67
CA LEU A 55 -4.50 1.22 2.65
C LEU A 55 -3.17 1.27 3.40
N THR A 56 -3.18 1.68 4.67
CA THR A 56 -1.98 1.83 5.49
C THR A 56 -1.94 0.76 6.59
N PHE A 57 -0.88 -0.05 6.62
CA PHE A 57 -0.68 -1.09 7.61
C PHE A 57 0.77 -1.12 8.09
N GLY A 58 0.96 -1.47 9.36
CA GLY A 58 2.25 -1.48 10.03
C GLY A 58 2.65 -2.87 10.47
N ARG A 59 3.96 -3.13 10.47
CA ARG A 59 4.57 -4.31 11.07
C ARG A 59 5.48 -3.88 12.21
N ASP A 60 5.28 -4.45 13.38
CA ASP A 60 6.18 -4.29 14.53
C ASP A 60 7.53 -4.96 14.20
N LEU A 61 8.62 -4.20 14.29
CA LEU A 61 9.99 -4.69 14.12
C LEU A 61 10.68 -5.03 15.45
N GLY A 62 9.99 -4.81 16.58
CA GLY A 62 10.49 -5.04 17.93
C GLY A 62 11.05 -3.78 18.58
N LEU A 63 11.94 -4.00 19.54
CA LEU A 63 12.56 -2.94 20.33
C LEU A 63 14.02 -2.73 19.88
N LEU A 64 14.41 -1.47 19.68
CA LEU A 64 15.80 -1.04 19.58
C LEU A 64 16.06 -0.05 20.70
N TYR A 65 17.03 -0.32 21.58
CA TYR A 65 17.31 0.51 22.75
C TYR A 65 16.07 0.83 23.60
N ASN A 66 15.20 -0.18 23.82
CA ASN A 66 13.91 -0.06 24.53
C ASN A 66 12.88 0.86 23.86
N ILE A 67 13.07 1.19 22.58
CA ILE A 67 12.14 1.98 21.77
C ILE A 67 11.53 1.07 20.71
N ARG A 68 10.19 1.07 20.62
CA ARG A 68 9.46 0.30 19.61
C ARG A 68 9.70 0.86 18.22
N ILE A 69 10.00 0.00 17.25
CA ILE A 69 10.15 0.38 15.85
C ILE A 69 9.06 -0.28 15.03
N TRP A 70 8.45 0.50 14.14
CA TRP A 70 7.49 -0.01 13.17
C TRP A 70 7.96 0.26 11.75
N HIS A 71 7.70 -0.69 10.87
CA HIS A 71 7.74 -0.50 9.43
C HIS A 71 6.32 -0.36 8.90
N TRP A 72 6.04 0.74 8.23
CA TRP A 72 4.75 1.06 7.65
C TRP A 72 4.77 0.85 6.16
N THR A 73 3.66 0.39 5.61
CA THR A 73 3.41 0.29 4.18
C THR A 73 2.07 0.94 3.90
N ARG A 74 2.03 1.84 2.92
CA ARG A 74 0.77 2.31 2.35
C ARG A 74 0.66 1.92 0.88
N ILE A 75 -0.51 1.45 0.49
CA ILE A 75 -0.80 1.02 -0.88
C ILE A 75 -2.07 1.70 -1.38
N ARG A 76 -2.06 2.17 -2.63
CA ARG A 76 -3.27 2.56 -3.36
C ARG A 76 -3.25 1.99 -4.78
N TRP A 77 -4.40 2.03 -5.44
CA TRP A 77 -4.54 1.53 -6.81
C TRP A 77 -5.19 2.59 -7.69
N GLU A 78 -4.63 2.77 -8.87
CA GLU A 78 -5.14 3.69 -9.89
C GLU A 78 -5.44 2.90 -11.19
N THR A 79 -6.43 3.35 -11.94
CA THR A 79 -6.75 2.82 -13.27
C THR A 79 -5.72 3.35 -14.28
N VAL A 80 -5.22 2.49 -15.17
CA VAL A 80 -4.31 2.91 -16.24
C VAL A 80 -5.12 3.11 -17.53
N PRO A 81 -5.33 4.35 -18.02
CA PRO A 81 -6.24 4.59 -19.15
C PRO A 81 -5.71 4.14 -20.52
N HIS A 82 -4.43 3.75 -20.65
CA HIS A 82 -3.77 3.60 -21.96
C HIS A 82 -3.67 2.16 -22.47
N LEU A 83 -4.28 1.19 -21.79
CA LEU A 83 -4.31 -0.22 -22.25
C LEU A 83 -5.66 -0.63 -22.87
N GLU A 84 -6.65 0.25 -22.90
CA GLU A 84 -7.98 -0.05 -23.48
C GLU A 84 -8.02 0.10 -25.02
N THR A 85 -6.98 0.65 -25.66
CA THR A 85 -7.01 1.04 -27.08
C THR A 85 -6.38 0.02 -28.05
N GLN A 86 -5.89 -1.15 -27.61
CA GLN A 86 -5.15 -2.08 -28.47
C GLN A 86 -5.84 -3.41 -28.84
N GLU A 87 -7.12 -3.61 -28.50
CA GLU A 87 -7.87 -4.81 -28.94
C GLU A 87 -8.96 -4.54 -30.00
N LEU A 88 -8.80 -3.52 -30.83
CA LEU A 88 -9.69 -3.26 -31.97
C LEU A 88 -8.92 -2.72 -33.20
N THR A 89 -8.03 -3.52 -33.78
CA THR A 89 -7.59 -3.38 -35.19
C THR A 89 -7.22 -4.72 -35.79
#